data_AF-A0A060SA91-F1
#
_entry.id   AF-A0A060SA91-F1
#
_cell.length_a   1.000
_cell.length_b   1.000
_cell.length_c   1.000
_cell.angle_alpha   90.00
_cell.angle_beta   90.00
_cell.angle_gamma   90.00
#
_symmetry.space_group_name_H-M   'P 1'
#
loop_
_entity.id
_entity.type
_entity.pdbx_description
1 polymer ?
#
loop_
_entity_poly.entity_id
_entity_poly.type
_entity_poly.pdbx_seq_one_letter_code
_entity_poly.pdbx_strand_id
1 'polypeptide(L)'
;MAPAVIYGSQPDEAPLLLNKNSVKADVANGTYDVKEDYSGDYRFAPIEEAQVSRAMIKRYFNMIMGLLKELGNMRGLDMNRAEPAIVNGTREVAPGLIMTGMELSEHDGSNRMGPTFGAMMASGIKAAREAIRILETSQVVDGKIVA
;
A
#
# COMPACT_ATOMS: atom_id res chain seq x y z
N MET A 1 -8.84 -18.47 27.37
CA MET A 1 -8.90 -19.33 26.18
C MET A 1 -9.72 -18.58 25.15
N ALA A 2 -9.08 -17.94 24.17
CA ALA A 2 -9.79 -17.15 23.15
C ALA A 2 -10.45 -18.08 22.11
N PRO A 3 -11.64 -17.77 21.58
CA PRO A 3 -12.33 -18.62 20.62
C PRO A 3 -11.64 -18.63 19.25
N ALA A 4 -11.81 -19.75 18.52
CA ALA A 4 -11.20 -19.97 17.22
C ALA A 4 -11.80 -19.09 16.11
N VAL A 5 -10.93 -18.44 15.34
CA VAL A 5 -11.30 -17.62 14.18
C VAL A 5 -11.64 -18.53 13.00
N ILE A 6 -12.87 -18.42 12.49
CA ILE A 6 -13.29 -19.10 11.26
C ILE A 6 -12.67 -18.37 10.07
N TYR A 7 -11.72 -19.03 9.39
CA TYR A 7 -11.24 -18.58 8.09
C TYR A 7 -12.34 -18.85 7.05
N GLY A 8 -13.03 -17.79 6.62
CA GLY A 8 -13.78 -17.84 5.36
C GLY A 8 -12.81 -18.15 4.21
N SER A 9 -13.26 -18.96 3.25
CA SER A 9 -12.49 -19.34 2.06
C SER A 9 -11.90 -18.11 1.38
N GLN A 10 -10.57 -18.03 1.32
CA GLN A 10 -9.87 -17.04 0.50
C GLN A 10 -10.36 -17.22 -0.95
N PRO A 11 -10.82 -16.17 -1.64
CA PRO A 11 -11.00 -16.28 -3.08
C PRO A 11 -9.64 -16.53 -3.71
N ASP A 12 -9.54 -17.63 -4.45
CA ASP A 12 -8.40 -18.03 -5.28
C ASP A 12 -8.21 -17.02 -6.43
N GLU A 13 -7.70 -15.84 -6.11
CA GLU A 13 -7.26 -14.89 -7.12
C GLU A 13 -5.74 -14.78 -7.04
N ALA A 14 -5.08 -15.52 -7.94
CA ALA A 14 -3.68 -15.30 -8.28
C ALA A 14 -3.45 -13.79 -8.48
N PRO A 15 -2.31 -13.23 -8.03
CA PRO A 15 -2.03 -11.82 -8.21
C PRO A 15 -2.20 -11.47 -9.69
N LEU A 16 -3.08 -10.50 -9.97
CA LEU A 16 -3.34 -9.97 -11.31
C LEU A 16 -2.05 -9.33 -11.84
N LEU A 17 -1.17 -10.16 -12.39
CA LEU A 17 -0.04 -9.73 -13.17
C LEU A 17 -0.58 -8.99 -14.39
N LEU A 18 -0.20 -7.72 -14.47
CA LEU A 18 -0.51 -6.82 -15.56
C LEU A 18 -0.18 -7.49 -16.92
N ASN A 19 -1.12 -7.34 -17.86
CA ASN A 19 -1.09 -7.80 -19.26
C ASN A 19 0.30 -8.16 -19.82
N LYS A 20 0.49 -9.45 -20.15
CA LYS A 20 1.72 -10.10 -20.65
C LYS A 20 2.28 -9.56 -21.98
N ASN A 21 1.72 -8.50 -22.56
CA ASN A 21 2.10 -8.05 -23.91
C ASN A 21 3.21 -7.00 -23.99
N SER A 22 3.74 -6.50 -22.86
CA SER A 22 4.84 -5.51 -22.87
C SER A 22 6.13 -5.95 -22.18
N VAL A 23 6.22 -7.18 -21.66
CA VAL A 23 7.46 -7.74 -21.11
C VAL A 23 7.82 -9.01 -21.88
N LYS A 24 8.39 -8.83 -23.08
CA LYS A 24 9.13 -9.90 -23.76
C LYS A 24 10.59 -9.80 -23.34
N ALA A 25 10.95 -10.58 -22.32
CA ALA A 25 12.13 -11.45 -22.29
C ALA A 25 12.17 -12.15 -20.92
N ASP A 26 12.34 -13.47 -20.94
CA ASP A 26 12.87 -14.30 -19.84
C ASP A 26 11.94 -14.75 -18.70
N VAL A 27 10.74 -15.26 -18.99
CA VAL A 27 9.99 -16.04 -17.98
C VAL A 27 9.40 -17.33 -18.54
N ALA A 28 10.26 -18.33 -18.73
CA ALA A 28 9.88 -19.73 -18.66
C ALA A 28 10.39 -20.25 -17.31
N ASN A 29 9.50 -20.59 -16.37
CA ASN A 29 9.75 -21.20 -15.05
C ASN A 29 9.92 -20.33 -13.79
N GLY A 30 9.39 -19.10 -13.72
CA GLY A 30 9.08 -18.45 -12.43
C GLY A 30 10.25 -18.21 -11.46
N THR A 31 11.49 -18.44 -11.89
CA THR A 31 12.72 -18.18 -11.15
C THR A 31 13.17 -16.77 -11.45
N TYR A 32 12.94 -15.85 -10.51
CA TYR A 32 13.53 -14.52 -10.55
C TYR A 32 15.02 -14.63 -10.26
N ASP A 33 15.88 -14.10 -11.12
CA ASP A 33 17.33 -14.06 -10.96
C ASP A 33 17.72 -13.04 -9.86
N VAL A 34 17.50 -13.41 -8.60
CA VAL A 34 17.90 -12.63 -7.42
C VAL A 34 19.37 -12.96 -7.13
N LYS A 35 20.23 -11.95 -7.13
CA LYS A 35 21.66 -12.09 -6.85
C LYS A 35 22.03 -11.20 -5.66
N GLU A 36 22.40 -11.82 -4.55
CA GLU A 36 22.86 -11.11 -3.35
C GLU A 36 24.39 -11.01 -3.36
N ASP A 37 24.93 -10.07 -4.14
CA ASP A 37 26.37 -9.78 -4.18
C ASP A 37 26.66 -8.32 -3.83
N TYR A 38 27.19 -8.11 -2.63
CA TYR A 38 27.56 -6.78 -2.12
C TYR A 38 28.84 -6.22 -2.73
N SER A 39 29.50 -6.98 -3.61
CA SER A 39 30.74 -6.57 -4.31
C SER A 39 30.48 -5.75 -5.58
N GLY A 40 29.21 -5.55 -5.96
CA GLY A 40 28.80 -4.70 -7.09
C GLY A 40 27.77 -5.30 -8.04
N ASP A 41 27.44 -6.58 -7.90
CA ASP A 41 26.53 -7.32 -8.80
C ASP A 41 25.17 -7.66 -8.14
N TYR A 42 24.75 -6.85 -7.17
CA TYR A 42 23.47 -7.08 -6.49
C TYR A 42 22.28 -6.87 -7.44
N ARG A 43 21.39 -7.87 -7.52
CA ARG A 43 20.17 -7.83 -8.33
C ARG A 43 18.96 -8.22 -7.49
N PHE A 44 18.01 -7.30 -7.35
CA PHE A 44 16.71 -7.59 -6.76
C PHE A 44 15.81 -8.37 -7.73
N ALA A 45 14.80 -9.05 -7.19
CA ALA A 45 13.66 -9.44 -7.99
C ALA A 45 13.04 -8.18 -8.65
N PRO A 46 12.47 -8.29 -9.86
CA PRO A 46 11.75 -7.19 -10.47
C PRO A 46 10.54 -6.83 -9.62
N ILE A 47 10.65 -5.76 -8.83
CA ILE A 47 9.60 -5.24 -7.96
C ILE A 47 9.43 -3.76 -8.29
N GLU A 48 8.29 -3.39 -8.85
CA GLU A 48 7.88 -1.99 -8.93
C GLU A 48 7.02 -1.65 -7.71
N GLU A 49 7.44 -0.63 -6.96
CA GLU A 49 6.74 -0.12 -5.78
C GLU A 49 5.24 0.14 -6.04
N ALA A 50 4.94 0.72 -7.21
CA ALA A 50 3.59 1.00 -7.67
C ALA A 50 2.74 -0.27 -7.84
N GLN A 51 3.33 -1.38 -8.30
CA GLN A 51 2.59 -2.62 -8.54
C GLN A 51 2.13 -3.25 -7.23
N VAL A 52 3.02 -3.33 -6.25
CA VAL A 52 2.73 -3.93 -4.94
C VAL A 52 1.74 -3.05 -4.16
N SER A 53 1.99 -1.75 -4.12
CA SER A 53 1.12 -0.79 -3.43
C SER A 53 -0.29 -0.79 -4.03
N ARG A 54 -0.40 -0.74 -5.36
CA ARG A 54 -1.70 -0.77 -6.06
C ARG A 54 -2.46 -2.07 -5.82
N ALA A 55 -1.78 -3.22 -5.82
CA ALA A 55 -2.42 -4.51 -5.56
C ALA A 55 -2.96 -4.58 -4.12
N MET A 56 -2.17 -4.14 -3.14
CA MET A 56 -2.58 -4.09 -1.74
C MET A 56 -3.77 -3.16 -1.53
N ILE A 57 -3.68 -1.91 -1.99
CA ILE A 57 -4.74 -0.91 -1.85
C ILE A 57 -6.05 -1.42 -2.46
N LYS A 58 -6.01 -1.97 -3.68
CA LYS A 58 -7.20 -2.55 -4.33
C LYS A 58 -7.82 -3.66 -3.49
N ARG A 59 -7.00 -4.57 -2.97
CA ARG A 59 -7.49 -5.69 -2.15
C ARG A 59 -8.12 -5.21 -0.85
N TYR A 60 -7.49 -4.29 -0.14
CA TYR A 60 -8.02 -3.76 1.12
C TYR A 60 -9.31 -2.96 0.91
N PHE A 61 -9.35 -2.11 -0.11
CA PHE A 61 -10.55 -1.35 -0.43
C PHE A 61 -11.71 -2.26 -0.85
N ASN A 62 -11.45 -3.29 -1.67
CA ASN A 62 -12.49 -4.24 -2.05
C ASN A 62 -13.01 -5.02 -0.83
N MET A 63 -12.12 -5.52 0.02
CA MET A 63 -12.49 -6.27 1.22
C MET A 63 -13.32 -5.44 2.22
N ILE A 64 -12.98 -4.17 2.41
CA ILE A 64 -13.59 -3.33 3.46
C ILE A 64 -14.82 -2.58 2.94
N MET A 65 -14.77 -2.05 1.72
CA MET A 65 -15.79 -1.15 1.17
C MET A 65 -16.68 -1.79 0.10
N GLY A 66 -16.32 -2.98 -0.42
CA GLY A 66 -17.03 -3.60 -1.54
C GLY A 66 -17.06 -2.73 -2.82
N LEU A 67 -16.15 -1.75 -2.92
CA LEU A 67 -16.15 -0.72 -3.96
C LEU A 67 -14.83 -0.76 -4.74
N LEU A 68 -14.93 -0.85 -6.07
CA LEU A 68 -13.80 -0.63 -6.97
C LEU A 68 -13.66 0.86 -7.26
N LYS A 69 -12.90 1.57 -6.42
CA LYS A 69 -12.50 2.95 -6.71
C LYS A 69 -11.26 2.94 -7.61
N GLU A 70 -11.26 3.79 -8.63
CA GLU A 70 -10.10 4.03 -9.47
C GLU A 70 -9.01 4.75 -8.64
N LEU A 71 -7.81 4.18 -8.58
CA LEU A 71 -6.67 4.77 -7.85
C LEU A 71 -6.12 5.99 -8.59
N GLY A 72 -5.61 6.97 -7.84
CA GLY A 72 -5.02 8.19 -8.38
C GLY A 72 -3.73 7.99 -9.18
N ASN A 73 -3.02 6.87 -8.97
CA ASN A 73 -1.70 6.51 -9.50
C ASN A 73 -0.59 7.48 -9.08
N MET A 74 0.54 6.94 -8.62
CA MET A 74 1.69 7.77 -8.24
C MET A 74 2.22 8.58 -9.43
N ARG A 75 2.43 9.88 -9.21
CA ARG A 75 2.94 10.82 -10.22
C ARG A 75 4.47 10.85 -10.22
N GLY A 76 5.03 11.56 -11.20
CA GLY A 76 6.47 11.75 -11.35
C GLY A 76 7.14 12.35 -10.10
N LEU A 77 8.48 12.35 -10.09
CA LEU A 77 9.26 12.80 -8.95
C LEU A 77 9.21 14.33 -8.81
N ASP A 78 8.68 14.81 -7.69
CA ASP A 78 8.71 16.22 -7.28
C ASP A 78 8.71 16.27 -5.75
N MET A 79 9.90 16.47 -5.18
CA MET A 79 10.13 16.37 -3.73
C MET A 79 9.34 17.43 -2.94
N ASN A 80 9.33 18.66 -3.46
CA ASN A 80 8.71 19.80 -2.79
C ASN A 80 7.19 19.66 -2.70
N ARG A 81 6.57 19.02 -3.70
CA ARG A 81 5.13 18.72 -3.68
C ARG A 81 4.80 17.41 -2.99
N ALA A 82 5.64 16.39 -3.17
CA ALA A 82 5.43 15.05 -2.64
C ALA A 82 5.44 15.04 -1.10
N GLU A 83 6.46 15.62 -0.48
CA GLU A 83 6.63 15.49 0.97
C GLU A 83 5.48 16.11 1.78
N PRO A 84 5.05 17.35 1.50
CA PRO A 84 3.90 17.94 2.20
C PRO A 84 2.60 17.21 1.86
N ALA A 85 2.42 16.74 0.62
CA ALA A 85 1.21 16.02 0.22
C ALA A 85 1.03 14.72 1.01
N ILE A 86 2.10 13.94 1.21
CA ILE A 86 2.04 12.68 1.97
C ILE A 86 1.73 12.93 3.45
N VAL A 87 2.43 13.87 4.09
CA VAL A 87 2.21 14.17 5.51
C VAL A 87 0.80 14.73 5.71
N ASN A 88 0.36 15.68 4.89
CA ASN A 88 -0.96 16.28 5.03
C ASN A 88 -2.09 15.33 4.65
N GLY A 89 -1.86 14.41 3.71
CA GLY A 89 -2.86 13.44 3.29
C GLY A 89 -3.00 12.22 4.22
N THR A 90 -2.02 11.92 5.08
CA THR A 90 -2.09 10.78 6.01
C THR A 90 -3.33 10.87 6.90
N ARG A 91 -4.22 9.87 6.82
CA ARG A 91 -5.54 9.87 7.46
C ARG A 91 -6.18 8.49 7.45
N GLU A 92 -7.31 8.37 8.14
CA GLU A 92 -8.27 7.30 7.94
C GLU A 92 -8.95 7.43 6.57
N VAL A 93 -8.68 6.49 5.67
CA VAL A 93 -9.26 6.47 4.30
C VAL A 93 -10.57 5.68 4.24
N ALA A 94 -10.75 4.74 5.17
CA ALA A 94 -11.97 3.96 5.38
C ALA A 94 -12.07 3.63 6.88
N PRO A 95 -13.26 3.32 7.42
CA PRO A 95 -13.41 3.00 8.85
C PRO A 95 -12.43 1.91 9.30
N GLY A 96 -11.50 2.27 10.18
CA GLY A 96 -10.44 1.41 10.71
C GLY A 96 -9.22 1.21 9.80
N LEU A 97 -9.16 1.88 8.66
CA LEU A 97 -8.04 1.83 7.71
C LEU A 97 -7.36 3.20 7.62
N ILE A 98 -6.19 3.32 8.24
CA ILE A 98 -5.30 4.47 8.07
C ILE A 98 -4.33 4.19 6.94
N MET A 99 -4.17 5.15 6.03
CA MET A 99 -3.11 5.13 5.02
C MET A 99 -2.06 6.19 5.31
N THR A 100 -0.79 5.80 5.15
CA THR A 100 0.39 6.58 5.51
C THR A 100 1.57 6.29 4.58
N GLY A 101 2.51 7.22 4.48
CA GLY A 101 3.70 7.04 3.65
C GLY A 101 3.38 6.96 2.15
N MET A 102 4.23 6.26 1.39
CA MET A 102 4.14 6.25 -0.06
C MET A 102 2.92 5.52 -0.63
N GLU A 103 2.27 4.64 0.13
CA GLU A 103 1.02 4.00 -0.30
C GLU A 103 -0.08 5.05 -0.60
N LEU A 104 -0.05 6.15 0.15
CA LEU A 104 -1.00 7.24 -0.01
C LEU A 104 -0.84 7.94 -1.37
N SER A 105 0.35 7.92 -1.96
CA SER A 105 0.57 8.49 -3.30
C SER A 105 -0.16 7.73 -4.40
N GLU A 106 -0.32 6.41 -4.25
CA GLU A 106 -1.09 5.60 -5.18
C GLU A 106 -2.59 5.83 -5.01
N HIS A 107 -3.05 5.99 -3.76
CA HIS A 107 -4.44 6.27 -3.46
C HIS A 107 -4.85 7.68 -3.92
N ASP A 108 -4.13 8.72 -3.51
CA ASP A 108 -4.47 10.14 -3.74
C ASP A 108 -3.88 10.69 -5.06
N GLY A 109 -2.95 9.98 -5.70
CA GLY A 109 -2.28 10.41 -6.92
C GLY A 109 -1.22 11.50 -6.71
N SER A 110 -0.45 11.44 -5.62
CA SER A 110 0.62 12.43 -5.34
C SER A 110 1.94 12.07 -6.01
N ASN A 111 2.85 13.04 -6.08
CA ASN A 111 4.21 12.87 -6.59
C ASN A 111 5.05 11.98 -5.65
N ARG A 112 6.09 11.34 -6.20
CA ARG A 112 7.11 10.64 -5.40
C ARG A 112 8.21 11.60 -4.94
N MET A 113 8.77 11.40 -3.74
CA MET A 113 9.86 12.24 -3.21
C MET A 113 11.28 11.70 -3.48
N GLY A 114 11.44 10.47 -3.97
CA GLY A 114 12.77 9.92 -4.25
C GLY A 114 13.55 9.62 -2.96
N PRO A 115 14.88 9.88 -2.90
CA PRO A 115 15.74 9.44 -1.79
C PRO A 115 15.66 10.37 -0.57
N THR A 116 14.46 10.76 -0.16
CA THR A 116 14.24 11.50 1.09
C THR A 116 13.16 10.85 1.94
N PHE A 117 13.39 10.82 3.25
CA PHE A 117 12.58 10.06 4.21
C PHE A 117 11.86 10.97 5.22
N GLY A 118 12.00 12.30 5.10
CA GLY A 118 11.41 13.26 6.04
C GLY A 118 9.90 13.13 6.11
N ALA A 119 9.25 13.06 4.94
CA ALA A 119 7.82 12.82 4.84
C ALA A 119 7.39 11.48 5.43
N MET A 120 8.17 10.41 5.25
CA MET A 120 7.83 9.08 5.77
C MET A 120 7.76 9.08 7.30
N MET A 121 8.77 9.69 7.94
CA MET A 121 8.80 9.81 9.40
C MET A 121 7.67 10.70 9.93
N ALA A 122 7.46 11.88 9.33
CA ALA A 122 6.40 12.79 9.76
C ALA A 122 4.99 12.22 9.52
N SER A 123 4.80 11.52 8.40
CA SER A 123 3.57 10.80 8.06
C SER A 123 3.30 9.68 9.07
N GLY A 124 4.31 8.88 9.44
CA GLY A 124 4.16 7.86 10.47
C GLY A 124 3.78 8.42 11.85
N ILE A 125 4.38 9.55 12.27
CA ILE A 125 3.99 10.24 13.52
C ILE A 125 2.53 10.68 13.47
N LYS A 126 2.09 11.22 12.32
CA LYS A 126 0.70 11.62 12.14
C LYS A 126 -0.24 10.42 12.15
N ALA A 127 0.10 9.33 11.46
CA ALA A 127 -0.69 8.09 11.46
C ALA A 127 -0.89 7.54 12.87
N ALA A 128 0.14 7.58 13.72
CA ALA A 128 0.02 7.17 15.12
C ALA A 128 -0.97 8.04 15.90
N ARG A 129 -0.97 9.37 15.68
CA ARG A 129 -1.94 10.29 16.30
C ARG A 129 -3.36 10.04 15.81
N GLU A 130 -3.52 9.81 14.51
CA GLU A 130 -4.82 9.44 13.92
C GLU A 130 -5.32 8.12 14.50
N ALA A 131 -4.45 7.13 14.68
CA ALA A 131 -4.81 5.84 15.29
C ALA A 131 -5.29 5.99 16.73
N ILE A 132 -4.61 6.80 17.54
CA ILE A 132 -5.04 7.10 18.92
C ILE A 132 -6.42 7.77 18.90
N ARG A 133 -6.61 8.77 18.03
CA ARG A 133 -7.90 9.48 17.91
C ARG A 133 -9.03 8.51 17.57
N ILE A 134 -8.85 7.68 16.54
CA ILE A 134 -9.85 6.70 16.09
C ILE A 134 -10.14 5.71 17.21
N LEU A 135 -9.11 5.19 17.88
CA LEU A 135 -9.29 4.25 18.99
C LEU A 135 -10.15 4.83 20.13
N GLU A 136 -9.99 6.12 20.43
CA GLU A 136 -10.76 6.80 21.48
C GLU A 136 -12.18 7.16 21.05
N THR A 137 -12.40 7.49 19.78
CA THR A 137 -13.70 7.98 19.28
C THR A 137 -14.59 6.89 18.70
N SER A 138 -14.02 5.80 18.19
CA SER A 138 -14.75 4.78 17.45
C SER A 138 -15.49 3.81 18.37
N GLN A 139 -16.74 3.50 18.02
CA GLN A 139 -17.46 2.39 18.63
C GLN A 139 -17.28 1.12 17.79
N VAL A 140 -16.92 0.03 18.45
CA VAL A 140 -16.78 -1.28 17.82
C VAL A 140 -18.04 -2.09 18.09
N VAL A 141 -18.80 -2.39 17.05
CA VAL A 141 -19.99 -3.26 17.11
C VAL A 141 -19.71 -4.47 16.22
N ASP A 142 -19.82 -5.68 16.78
CA ASP A 142 -19.56 -6.95 16.09
C ASP A 142 -18.20 -7.01 15.35
N GLY A 143 -17.16 -6.44 15.96
CA GLY A 143 -15.81 -6.44 15.42
C GLY A 143 -15.59 -5.49 14.24
N LYS A 144 -16.57 -4.62 13.93
CA LYS A 144 -16.46 -3.57 12.92
C LYS A 144 -16.53 -2.19 13.57
N ILE A 145 -15.78 -1.24 13.02
CA ILE A 145 -15.85 0.16 13.43
C ILE A 145 -17.13 0.75 12.84
N VAL A 146 -18.04 1.15 13.71
CA VAL A 146 -19.26 1.89 13.37
C VAL A 146 -18.99 3.31 13.85
N ALA A 147 -18.56 4.15 12.92
CA ALA A 147 -18.28 5.57 13.18
C ALA A 147 -19.54 6.30 13.67
#